data_AF-A0A0B9AT45-F1
#
_entry.id   AF-A0A0B9AT45-F1
#
_cell.length_a   1.000
_cell.length_b   1.000
_cell.length_c   1.000
_cell.angle_alpha   90.00
_cell.angle_beta   90.00
_cell.angle_gamma   90.00
#
_symmetry.space_group_name_H-M   'P 1'
#
loop_
_entity.id
_entity.type
_entity.pdbx_description
1 polymer ?
#
loop_
_entity_poly.entity_id
_entity_poly.type
_entity_poly.pdbx_seq_one_letter_code
_entity_poly.pdbx_strand_id
1 'polypeptide(L)'
;MTKRTCSVDGCHRSIRSREVCVVHFLDVLTAEERQQRLDRAHANFWSKVHKTGEFWEWAGALYGNGYGAFRGPDGRVTVAHRYAFEEAFGAIDAKADIDHRCGNTRDC
;
A
#
# COMPACT_ATOMS: atom_id res chain seq x y z
N MET A 1 14.84 -25.72 -8.38
CA MET A 1 14.44 -25.15 -7.07
C MET A 1 12.92 -25.21 -6.97
N THR A 2 12.38 -25.99 -6.03
CA THR A 2 10.93 -26.09 -5.81
C THR A 2 10.42 -24.79 -5.19
N LYS A 3 9.50 -24.11 -5.89
CA LYS A 3 8.89 -22.85 -5.41
C LYS A 3 7.97 -23.20 -4.24
N ARG A 4 8.28 -22.73 -3.03
CA ARG A 4 7.43 -22.97 -1.85
C ARG A 4 6.12 -22.18 -1.97
N THR A 5 5.00 -22.80 -1.61
CA THR A 5 3.63 -22.29 -1.78
C THR A 5 3.03 -21.84 -0.44
N CYS A 6 2.18 -20.81 -0.47
CA CYS A 6 1.47 -20.26 0.69
C CYS A 6 0.76 -21.35 1.52
N SER A 7 0.83 -21.24 2.84
CA SER A 7 0.17 -22.16 3.77
C SER A 7 -1.33 -21.94 3.95
N VAL A 8 -1.86 -20.76 3.59
CA VAL A 8 -3.31 -20.51 3.57
C VAL A 8 -4.01 -21.44 2.60
N ASP A 9 -5.05 -22.11 3.08
CA ASP A 9 -5.83 -23.10 2.31
C ASP A 9 -6.34 -22.51 0.97
N GLY A 10 -6.25 -23.31 -0.09
CA GLY A 10 -6.59 -22.90 -1.46
C GLY A 10 -5.66 -21.85 -2.10
N CYS A 11 -4.62 -21.36 -1.41
CA CYS A 11 -3.72 -20.35 -1.96
C CYS A 11 -2.49 -20.97 -2.66
N HIS A 12 -2.40 -20.79 -3.97
CA HIS A 12 -1.28 -21.32 -4.78
C HIS A 12 -0.14 -20.30 -5.03
N ARG A 13 -0.16 -19.17 -4.31
CA ARG A 13 0.86 -18.12 -4.49
C ARG A 13 2.18 -18.51 -3.82
N SER A 14 3.28 -18.01 -4.35
CA SER A 14 4.61 -18.25 -3.76
C SER A 14 4.75 -17.59 -2.39
N ILE A 15 5.42 -18.30 -1.47
CA ILE A 15 5.71 -17.78 -0.12
C ILE A 15 6.60 -16.54 -0.23
N ARG A 16 6.31 -15.55 0.61
CA ARG A 16 7.22 -14.44 0.90
C ARG A 16 8.00 -14.69 2.20
N SER A 17 7.28 -14.88 3.30
CA SER A 17 7.82 -15.04 4.66
C SER A 17 6.73 -15.57 5.59
N ARG A 18 7.09 -16.16 6.74
CA ARG A 18 6.13 -16.78 7.68
C ARG A 18 5.18 -17.77 6.98
N GLU A 19 5.73 -18.52 6.04
CA GLU A 19 5.03 -19.55 5.25
C GLU A 19 3.82 -19.07 4.42
N VAL A 20 3.56 -17.76 4.37
CA VAL A 20 2.46 -17.19 3.60
C VAL A 20 2.93 -16.34 2.43
N CYS A 21 2.04 -16.19 1.45
CA CYS A 21 2.25 -15.23 0.37
C CYS A 21 2.15 -13.79 0.90
N VAL A 22 2.59 -12.85 0.09
CA VAL A 22 2.57 -11.42 0.43
C VAL A 22 1.15 -10.86 0.62
N VAL A 23 0.10 -11.47 0.04
CA VAL A 23 -1.30 -11.04 0.28
C VAL A 23 -1.74 -11.42 1.70
N HIS A 24 -1.50 -12.66 2.10
CA HIS A 24 -1.90 -13.17 3.42
C HIS A 24 -0.91 -12.79 4.54
N PHE A 25 0.10 -11.98 4.22
CA PHE A 25 1.15 -11.65 5.17
C PHE A 25 0.63 -10.85 6.36
N LEU A 26 -0.30 -9.90 6.14
CA LEU A 26 -0.90 -9.13 7.24
C LEU A 26 -1.89 -9.95 8.06
N ASP A 27 -2.53 -10.96 7.47
CA ASP A 27 -3.57 -11.77 8.11
C ASP A 27 -3.00 -12.76 9.13
N VAL A 28 -1.72 -13.13 9.00
CA VAL A 28 -1.02 -14.02 9.94
C VAL A 28 -0.23 -13.29 11.02
N LEU A 29 -0.33 -11.96 11.10
CA LEU A 29 0.31 -11.17 12.14
C LEU A 29 -0.54 -11.16 13.40
N THR A 30 0.08 -10.98 14.56
CA THR A 30 -0.67 -10.60 15.75
C THR A 30 -1.30 -9.21 15.55
N ALA A 31 -2.34 -8.89 16.32
CA ALA A 31 -2.97 -7.57 16.27
C ALA A 31 -1.95 -6.44 16.50
N GLU A 32 -1.03 -6.63 17.45
CA GLU A 32 0.04 -5.67 17.75
C GLU A 32 1.03 -5.51 16.58
N GLU A 33 1.53 -6.62 16.03
CA GLU A 33 2.43 -6.58 14.87
C GLU A 33 1.78 -5.95 13.64
N ARG A 34 0.49 -6.22 13.45
CA ARG A 34 -0.32 -5.62 12.38
C ARG A 34 -0.42 -4.12 12.58
N GLN A 35 -0.76 -3.66 13.79
CA GLN A 35 -0.86 -2.24 14.11
C GLN A 35 0.48 -1.52 13.89
N GLN A 36 1.59 -2.07 14.40
CA GLN A 36 2.92 -1.49 14.19
C GLN A 36 3.33 -1.38 12.71
N ARG A 37 2.79 -2.22 11.82
CA ARG A 37 3.02 -2.08 10.37
C ARG A 37 2.15 -1.01 9.74
N LEU A 38 0.90 -0.89 10.18
CA LEU A 38 0.01 0.20 9.76
C LEU A 38 0.60 1.55 10.16
N ASP A 39 1.04 1.70 11.41
CA ASP A 39 1.62 2.95 11.92
C ASP A 39 2.89 3.35 11.15
N ARG A 40 3.76 2.38 10.85
CA ARG A 40 4.95 2.61 10.02
C ARG A 40 4.60 3.02 8.60
N ALA A 41 3.61 2.37 7.98
CA ALA A 41 3.17 2.72 6.64
C ALA A 41 2.56 4.13 6.61
N HIS A 42 1.74 4.47 7.61
CA HIS A 42 1.13 5.78 7.80
C HIS A 42 2.21 6.86 7.95
N ALA A 43 3.16 6.69 8.88
CA ALA A 43 4.28 7.64 9.03
C ALA A 43 5.13 7.76 7.75
N ASN A 44 5.38 6.64 7.07
CA ASN A 44 6.11 6.62 5.81
C ASN A 44 5.36 7.32 4.67
N PHE A 45 4.04 7.25 4.64
CA PHE A 45 3.20 7.97 3.68
C PHE A 45 3.23 9.47 3.97
N TRP A 46 2.86 9.87 5.19
CA TRP A 46 2.72 11.27 5.58
C TRP A 46 4.04 12.05 5.56
N SER A 47 5.18 11.40 5.79
CA SER A 47 6.50 12.02 5.63
C SER A 47 6.83 12.45 4.19
N LYS A 48 6.06 12.00 3.19
CA LYS A 48 6.24 12.34 1.77
C LYS A 48 5.09 13.16 1.20
N VAL A 49 4.12 13.54 2.02
CA VAL A 49 2.99 14.37 1.62
C VAL A 49 3.28 15.80 2.05
N HIS A 50 3.40 16.70 1.07
CA HIS A 50 3.49 18.13 1.31
C HIS A 50 2.12 18.76 1.07
N LYS A 51 1.51 19.31 2.11
CA LYS A 51 0.22 20.00 1.97
C LYS A 51 0.44 21.43 1.49
N THR A 52 0.01 21.74 0.28
CA THR A 52 0.15 23.08 -0.35
C THR A 52 -1.23 23.59 -0.76
N GLY A 53 -1.76 24.56 -0.02
CA GLY A 53 -3.10 25.09 -0.25
C GLY A 53 -4.18 24.00 -0.16
N GLU A 54 -4.88 23.73 -1.25
CA GLU A 54 -5.93 22.71 -1.35
C GLU A 54 -5.42 21.33 -1.81
N PHE A 55 -4.13 21.22 -2.17
CA PHE A 55 -3.56 20.01 -2.77
C PHE A 55 -2.52 19.35 -1.86
N TRP A 56 -2.35 18.04 -2.04
CA TRP A 56 -1.35 17.24 -1.34
C TRP A 56 -0.30 16.79 -2.35
N GLU A 57 0.83 17.48 -2.40
CA GLU A 57 1.92 17.16 -3.31
C GLU A 57 2.70 15.94 -2.82
N TRP A 58 2.86 14.96 -3.70
CA TRP A 58 3.70 13.81 -3.45
C TRP A 58 5.18 14.12 -3.71
N ALA A 59 5.99 14.02 -2.65
CA ALA A 59 7.44 14.22 -2.67
C ALA A 59 8.23 12.89 -2.72
N GLY A 60 7.54 11.74 -2.83
CA GLY A 60 8.17 10.42 -2.85
C GLY A 60 8.52 9.88 -4.23
N ALA A 61 8.81 8.57 -4.28
CA ALA A 61 9.09 7.88 -5.52
C ALA A 61 7.88 7.91 -6.47
N LEU A 62 8.15 7.92 -7.77
CA LEU A 62 7.13 7.90 -8.83
C LEU A 62 7.32 6.63 -9.67
N TYR A 63 6.21 6.07 -10.13
CA TYR A 63 6.22 5.13 -11.25
C TYR A 63 6.54 5.85 -12.57
N GLY A 64 6.93 5.10 -13.61
CA GLY A 64 7.24 5.68 -14.92
C GLY A 64 6.07 6.41 -15.60
N ASN A 65 4.83 6.16 -15.14
CA ASN A 65 3.62 6.86 -15.56
C ASN A 65 3.23 8.05 -14.66
N GLY A 66 4.11 8.44 -13.71
CA GLY A 66 3.92 9.64 -12.90
C GLY A 66 3.15 9.44 -11.59
N TYR A 67 2.64 8.24 -11.27
CA TYR A 67 1.95 8.01 -10.00
C TYR A 67 2.91 7.87 -8.82
N GLY A 68 2.57 8.54 -7.71
CA GLY A 68 3.25 8.38 -6.43
C GLY A 68 3.24 6.94 -5.93
N ALA A 69 4.37 6.51 -5.36
CA ALA A 69 4.58 5.16 -4.90
C ALA A 69 5.38 5.12 -3.59
N PHE A 70 4.98 4.27 -2.66
CA PHE A 70 5.71 4.06 -1.40
C PHE A 70 5.56 2.63 -0.90
N ARG A 71 6.34 2.27 0.13
CA ARG A 71 6.22 0.95 0.76
C ARG A 71 5.06 0.92 1.76
N GLY A 72 4.04 0.13 1.45
CA GLY A 72 2.84 -0.06 2.25
C GLY A 72 3.01 -1.05 3.42
N PRO A 73 1.93 -1.30 4.19
CA PRO A 73 1.98 -2.09 5.44
C PRO A 73 2.29 -3.58 5.19
N ASP A 74 1.82 -4.12 4.07
CA ASP A 74 2.17 -5.48 3.63
C ASP A 74 3.62 -5.56 3.14
N GLY A 75 4.31 -4.43 2.98
CA GLY A 75 5.68 -4.29 2.50
C GLY A 75 5.83 -4.27 0.98
N ARG A 76 4.72 -4.28 0.22
CA ARG A 76 4.74 -4.02 -1.22
C ARG A 76 4.84 -2.53 -1.52
N VAL A 77 5.25 -2.23 -2.75
CA VAL A 77 5.07 -0.87 -3.28
C VAL A 77 3.58 -0.67 -3.55
N THR A 78 3.02 0.38 -2.99
CA THR A 78 1.61 0.78 -3.06
C THR A 78 1.53 2.16 -3.69
N VAL A 79 0.48 2.38 -4.47
CA VAL A 79 0.21 3.67 -5.12
C VAL A 79 -0.29 4.68 -4.07
N ALA A 80 0.31 5.87 -4.03
CA ALA A 80 0.12 6.86 -2.97
C ALA A 80 -1.31 7.38 -2.90
N HIS A 81 -1.92 7.79 -4.02
CA HIS A 81 -3.30 8.29 -4.04
C HIS A 81 -4.31 7.23 -3.57
N ARG A 82 -4.08 5.95 -3.93
CA ARG A 82 -4.96 4.86 -3.51
C ARG A 82 -4.90 4.67 -2.00
N TYR A 83 -3.70 4.74 -1.42
CA TYR A 83 -3.54 4.66 0.02
C TYR A 83 -4.19 5.87 0.73
N ALA A 84 -4.03 7.09 0.20
CA ALA A 84 -4.66 8.28 0.75
C ALA A 84 -6.19 8.14 0.85
N PHE A 85 -6.81 7.62 -0.21
CA PHE A 85 -8.24 7.35 -0.23
C PHE A 85 -8.62 6.24 0.77
N GLU A 86 -7.90 5.11 0.76
CA GLU A 86 -8.20 3.98 1.65
C GLU A 86 -8.03 4.36 3.13
N GLU A 87 -7.12 5.27 3.45
CA GLU A 87 -6.94 5.83 4.80
C GLU A 87 -8.13 6.70 5.22
N ALA A 88 -8.61 7.57 4.32
CA ALA A 88 -9.68 8.52 4.62
C ALA A 88 -11.09 7.90 4.59
N PHE A 89 -11.33 6.92 3.71
CA PHE A 89 -12.66 6.40 3.40
C PHE A 89 -12.80 4.88 3.61
N GLY A 90 -11.71 4.19 3.91
CA GLY A 90 -11.69 2.74 4.06
C GLY A 90 -11.45 1.99 2.76
N ALA A 91 -11.47 0.65 2.84
CA ALA A 91 -11.10 -0.21 1.74
C ALA A 91 -12.00 -0.02 0.50
N ILE A 92 -11.37 0.11 -0.67
CA ILE A 92 -12.03 0.17 -1.97
C ILE A 92 -11.84 -1.14 -2.73
N ASP A 93 -12.70 -1.37 -3.73
CA ASP A 93 -12.51 -2.47 -4.66
C ASP A 93 -11.10 -2.41 -5.29
N ALA A 94 -10.45 -3.57 -5.42
CA ALA A 94 -9.17 -3.70 -6.10
C ALA A 94 -9.21 -3.18 -7.56
N LYS A 95 -10.40 -3.12 -8.18
CA LYS A 95 -10.62 -2.61 -9.54
C LYS A 95 -11.13 -1.17 -9.60
N ALA A 96 -11.34 -0.50 -8.47
CA ALA A 96 -11.75 0.90 -8.47
C ALA A 96 -10.57 1.78 -8.93
N ASP A 97 -10.78 2.53 -10.00
CA ASP A 97 -9.91 3.64 -10.37
C ASP A 97 -10.24 4.85 -9.49
N ILE A 98 -9.21 5.38 -8.83
CA ILE A 98 -9.30 6.64 -8.10
C ILE A 98 -8.72 7.72 -9.01
N ASP A 99 -9.57 8.64 -9.42
CA ASP A 99 -9.14 9.77 -10.23
C ASP A 99 -8.65 10.94 -9.36
N HIS A 100 -7.67 11.65 -9.89
CA HIS A 100 -7.10 12.82 -9.25
C HIS A 100 -8.03 13.99 -9.55
N ARG A 101 -8.69 14.55 -8.54
CA ARG A 101 -9.63 15.68 -8.75
C ARG A 101 -8.98 16.91 -9.40
N CYS A 102 -7.66 17.02 -9.33
CA CYS A 102 -6.84 18.06 -9.97
C CYS A 102 -6.28 17.67 -11.36
N GLY A 103 -6.43 16.41 -11.81
CA GLY A 103 -5.89 15.93 -13.07
C GLY A 103 -4.36 15.73 -13.12
N ASN A 104 -3.66 15.81 -11.97
CA ASN A 104 -2.21 15.65 -11.87
C ASN A 104 -1.85 14.41 -11.04
N THR A 105 -1.13 13.44 -11.62
CA THR A 105 -0.79 12.14 -11.00
C THR A 105 0.12 12.23 -9.76
N ARG A 106 0.63 13.42 -9.46
CA ARG A 106 1.48 13.72 -8.30
C ARG A 106 0.70 14.24 -7.09
N ASP A 107 -0.54 14.65 -7.28
CA ASP A 107 -1.35 15.19 -6.19
C ASP A 107 -2.18 14.05 -5.59
N CYS A 108 -2.24 13.94 -4.27
CA CYS A 108 -2.95 12.84 -3.58
C CYS A 108 -4.36 13.23 -3.16
#